data_AF-A0A8H3XGN0-F1
#
_entry.id   AF-A0A8H3XGN0-F1
#
_cell.length_a   1.000
_cell.length_b   1.000
_cell.length_c   1.000
_cell.angle_alpha   90.00
_cell.angle_beta   90.00
_cell.angle_gamma   90.00
#
_symmetry.space_group_name_H-M   'P 1'
#
loop_
_entity.id
_entity.type
_entity.pdbx_description
1 polymer ?
#
loop_
_entity_poly.entity_id
_entity_poly.type
_entity_poly.pdbx_seq_one_letter_code
_entity_poly.pdbx_strand_id
1 'polypeptide(L)'
;MLAFKQASYPVFFLTDCGITRMADARCNSVQAAIRFANFAGLSGIVTNCEPIIEAPGLVKVIKNAGLLLFTYGALNNIVANAQLQKRAGVDAVIVDSVLRVYKGLQQSDNEDQINNMVN
;
A
#
# COMPACT_ATOMS: atom_id res chain seq x y z
N MET A 1 -0.23 14.79 18.25
CA MET A 1 -0.32 13.71 17.24
C MET A 1 -1.42 12.74 17.65
N LEU A 2 -2.31 12.32 16.73
CA LEU A 2 -3.46 11.46 17.06
C LEU A 2 -3.05 10.13 17.69
N ALA A 3 -1.91 9.56 17.29
CA ALA A 3 -1.39 8.32 17.86
C ALA A 3 -1.27 8.35 19.40
N PHE A 4 -0.95 9.49 20.00
CA PHE A 4 -0.85 9.63 21.47
C PHE A 4 -2.19 9.73 22.18
N LYS A 5 -3.28 9.98 21.45
CA LYS A 5 -4.64 10.13 22.02
C LYS A 5 -5.49 8.85 21.89
N GLN A 6 -5.06 7.90 21.06
CA GLN A 6 -5.80 6.66 20.79
C GLN A 6 -4.85 5.49 20.63
N ALA A 7 -4.57 4.78 21.73
CA ALA A 7 -3.72 3.58 21.68
C ALA A 7 -4.40 2.40 20.97
N SER A 8 -5.74 2.36 20.96
CA SER A 8 -6.50 1.22 20.43
C SER A 8 -6.69 1.22 18.92
N TYR A 9 -6.58 2.38 18.25
CA TYR A 9 -6.85 2.50 16.82
C TYR A 9 -5.56 2.84 16.06
N PRO A 10 -5.16 2.03 15.07
CA PRO A 10 -3.92 2.24 14.34
C PRO A 10 -3.99 3.54 13.53
N VAL A 11 -2.92 4.32 13.58
CA VAL A 11 -2.80 5.59 12.86
C VAL A 11 -1.76 5.44 11.76
N PHE A 12 -2.09 5.95 10.58
CA PHE A 12 -1.24 5.85 9.39
C PHE A 12 -0.84 7.24 8.88
N PHE A 13 0.25 7.29 8.11
CA PHE A 13 0.68 8.50 7.43
C PHE A 13 0.28 8.47 5.95
N LEU A 14 -0.56 9.42 5.53
CA LEU A 14 -0.91 9.62 4.12
C LEU A 14 0.18 10.44 3.41
N THR A 15 0.64 9.99 2.25
CA THR A 15 1.76 10.58 1.51
C THR A 15 1.65 10.31 0.02
N ASP A 16 2.14 11.22 -0.83
CA ASP A 16 2.29 10.97 -2.27
C ASP A 16 3.62 10.30 -2.63
N CYS A 17 4.51 10.11 -1.65
CA CYS A 17 5.84 9.49 -1.80
C CYS A 17 6.70 10.06 -2.95
N GLY A 18 6.47 11.33 -3.31
CA GLY A 18 7.23 12.02 -4.36
C GLY A 18 6.58 12.05 -5.75
N ILE A 19 5.34 11.55 -5.91
CA ILE A 19 4.59 11.69 -7.18
C ILE A 19 4.37 13.15 -7.54
N THR A 20 3.87 13.93 -6.58
CA THR A 20 3.75 15.39 -6.72
C THR A 20 4.57 16.05 -5.64
N ARG A 21 5.25 17.15 -5.99
CA ARG A 21 6.04 17.90 -5.02
C ARG A 21 5.12 18.55 -3.98
N MET A 22 5.22 18.07 -2.75
CA MET A 22 4.50 18.58 -1.58
C MET A 22 5.34 19.62 -0.84
N ALA A 23 4.65 20.57 -0.20
CA ALA A 23 5.27 21.52 0.72
C ALA A 23 5.88 20.81 1.94
N ASP A 24 5.23 19.74 2.42
CA ASP A 24 5.76 18.88 3.47
C ASP A 24 6.84 17.94 2.91
N ALA A 25 8.08 18.14 3.34
CA ALA A 25 9.22 17.34 2.92
C ALA A 25 9.05 15.83 3.23
N ARG A 26 8.24 15.48 4.24
CA ARG A 26 7.97 14.10 4.63
C ARG A 26 7.17 13.33 3.58
N CYS A 27 6.40 14.04 2.75
CA CYS A 27 5.55 13.46 1.71
C CYS A 27 6.28 13.25 0.36
N ASN A 28 7.54 13.70 0.23
CA ASN A 28 8.24 13.78 -1.05
C ASN A 28 9.10 12.55 -1.39
N SER A 29 9.12 11.52 -0.53
CA SER A 29 9.79 10.25 -0.84
C SER A 29 9.31 9.13 0.09
N VAL A 30 9.42 7.88 -0.36
CA VAL A 30 9.17 6.70 0.47
C VAL A 30 10.06 6.71 1.72
N GLN A 31 11.33 7.07 1.57
CA GLN A 31 12.29 7.10 2.67
C GLN A 31 11.90 8.15 3.73
N ALA A 32 11.44 9.33 3.32
CA ALA A 32 10.99 10.36 4.26
C ALA A 32 9.71 9.94 4.98
N ALA A 33 8.78 9.29 4.27
CA ALA A 33 7.56 8.76 4.85
C ALA A 33 7.84 7.66 5.89
N ILE A 34 8.73 6.70 5.59
CA ILE A 34 9.15 5.65 6.54
C ILE A 34 9.78 6.26 7.79
N ARG A 35 10.73 7.19 7.63
CA ARG A 35 11.39 7.84 8.77
C ARG A 35 10.38 8.54 9.67
N PHE A 36 9.43 9.27 9.08
CA PHE A 36 8.42 9.96 9.85
C PHE A 36 7.47 8.98 10.56
N ALA A 37 6.95 7.97 9.85
CA ALA A 37 6.02 7.00 10.43
C ALA A 37 6.63 6.27 11.63
N ASN A 38 7.88 5.83 11.53
CA ASN A 38 8.59 5.19 12.63
C ASN A 38 8.87 6.15 13.79
N PHE A 39 9.36 7.36 13.51
CA PHE A 39 9.61 8.38 14.54
C PHE A 39 8.33 8.73 15.31
N ALA A 40 7.21 8.78 14.61
CA ALA A 40 5.90 9.13 15.14
C ALA A 40 5.17 7.94 15.79
N GLY A 41 5.74 6.73 15.77
CA GLY A 41 5.10 5.52 16.29
C GLY A 41 3.80 5.15 15.57
N LEU A 42 3.75 5.38 14.25
CA LEU A 42 2.58 5.08 13.42
C LEU A 42 2.58 3.61 12.99
N SER A 43 1.40 3.08 12.71
CA SER A 43 1.21 1.68 12.30
C SER A 43 1.60 1.42 10.84
N GLY A 44 1.60 2.46 10.00
CA GLY A 44 1.87 2.29 8.59
C GLY A 44 1.81 3.56 7.75
N ILE A 45 1.93 3.36 6.44
CA ILE A 45 1.91 4.39 5.41
C ILE A 45 0.75 4.10 4.44
N VAL A 46 0.06 5.16 4.02
CA VAL A 46 -0.90 5.14 2.93
C VAL A 46 -0.31 5.97 1.79
N THR A 47 -0.01 5.36 0.65
CA THR A 47 0.67 6.02 -0.48
C THR A 47 -0.11 5.96 -1.77
N ASN A 48 0.16 6.88 -2.70
CA ASN A 48 -0.28 6.69 -4.08
C ASN A 48 0.27 5.35 -4.61
N CYS A 49 -0.55 4.63 -5.37
CA CYS A 49 -0.27 3.31 -5.92
C CYS A 49 0.76 3.32 -7.07
N GLU A 50 0.92 4.44 -7.76
CA GLU A 50 1.78 4.54 -8.95
C GLU A 50 3.25 4.15 -8.68
N PRO A 51 3.94 4.68 -7.65
CA PRO A 51 5.31 4.24 -7.33
C PRO A 51 5.42 2.76 -6.98
N ILE A 52 4.37 2.19 -6.39
CA ILE A 52 4.34 0.79 -5.96
C ILE A 52 4.11 -0.14 -7.16
N ILE A 53 3.32 0.30 -8.14
CA ILE A 53 3.09 -0.43 -9.39
C ILE A 53 4.37 -0.39 -10.25
N GLU A 54 5.01 0.77 -10.36
CA GLU A 54 6.25 0.94 -11.14
C GLU A 54 7.44 0.21 -10.52
N ALA A 55 7.55 0.23 -9.19
CA ALA A 55 8.63 -0.41 -8.46
C ALA A 55 8.11 -1.26 -7.28
N PRO A 56 7.58 -2.47 -7.54
CA PRO A 56 7.04 -3.35 -6.49
C PRO A 56 8.05 -3.71 -5.38
N GLY A 57 9.36 -3.63 -5.66
CA GLY A 57 10.42 -3.81 -4.66
C GLY A 57 10.36 -2.82 -3.49
N LEU A 58 9.74 -1.65 -3.67
CA LEU A 58 9.52 -0.67 -2.60
C LEU A 58 8.63 -1.22 -1.47
N VAL A 59 7.74 -2.17 -1.78
CA VAL A 59 6.93 -2.83 -0.76
C VAL A 59 7.83 -3.50 0.28
N LYS A 60 8.85 -4.25 -0.16
CA LYS A 60 9.80 -4.90 0.74
C LYS A 60 10.53 -3.89 1.63
N VAL A 61 10.89 -2.72 1.10
CA VAL A 61 11.55 -1.66 1.88
C VAL A 61 10.65 -1.17 3.03
N ILE A 62 9.37 -0.92 2.74
CA ILE A 62 8.40 -0.45 3.73
C ILE A 62 8.09 -1.54 4.76
N LYS A 63 7.86 -2.78 4.31
CA LYS A 63 7.56 -3.92 5.18
C LYS A 63 8.74 -4.27 6.09
N ASN A 64 9.98 -4.22 5.59
CA ASN A 64 11.19 -4.41 6.40
C ASN A 64 11.37 -3.33 7.47
N ALA A 65 10.76 -2.16 7.30
CA ALA A 65 10.75 -1.09 8.30
C ALA A 65 9.69 -1.30 9.40
N GLY A 66 8.94 -2.41 9.37
CA GLY A 66 7.91 -2.75 10.36
C GLY A 66 6.56 -2.06 10.14
N LEU A 67 6.35 -1.45 8.97
CA LEU A 67 5.18 -0.65 8.67
C LEU A 67 4.19 -1.41 7.78
N LEU A 68 2.90 -1.23 8.07
CA LEU A 68 1.84 -1.62 7.12
C LEU A 68 1.83 -0.67 5.92
N LEU A 69 1.51 -1.20 4.75
CA LEU A 69 1.44 -0.45 3.50
C LEU A 69 0.08 -0.56 2.86
N PHE A 70 -0.63 0.56 2.80
CA PHE A 70 -1.86 0.70 2.03
C PHE A 70 -1.63 1.62 0.83
N THR A 71 -2.38 1.41 -0.25
CA THR A 71 -2.29 2.25 -1.44
C THR A 71 -3.62 2.88 -1.84
N TYR A 72 -3.58 4.05 -2.48
CA TYR A 72 -4.72 4.71 -3.14
C TYR A 72 -4.34 5.18 -4.55
N GLY A 73 -5.34 5.61 -5.32
CA GLY A 73 -5.14 6.25 -6.62
C GLY A 73 -5.96 5.58 -7.72
N ALA A 74 -6.11 6.27 -8.85
CA ALA A 74 -6.98 5.81 -9.93
C ALA A 74 -6.59 4.42 -10.46
N LEU A 75 -5.29 4.11 -10.48
CA LEU A 75 -4.76 2.83 -10.98
C LEU A 75 -5.14 1.63 -10.10
N ASN A 76 -5.56 1.84 -8.84
CA ASN A 76 -6.06 0.76 -7.98
C ASN A 76 -7.38 0.18 -8.48
N ASN A 77 -8.17 0.92 -9.26
CA ASN A 77 -9.41 0.43 -9.85
C ASN A 77 -9.18 -0.60 -10.99
N ILE A 78 -7.93 -0.76 -11.43
CA ILE A 78 -7.52 -1.76 -12.42
C ILE A 78 -7.18 -3.06 -11.70
N VAL A 79 -7.94 -4.12 -11.98
CA VAL A 79 -7.80 -5.44 -11.32
C VAL A 79 -6.36 -5.97 -11.41
N ALA A 80 -5.72 -5.87 -12.57
CA ALA A 80 -4.35 -6.35 -12.77
C ALA A 80 -3.35 -5.63 -11.83
N ASN A 81 -3.53 -4.33 -11.59
CA ASN A 81 -2.69 -3.55 -10.69
C ASN A 81 -2.96 -3.90 -9.22
N ALA A 82 -4.21 -4.15 -8.85
CA ALA A 82 -4.55 -4.62 -7.51
C ALA A 82 -3.94 -6.02 -7.24
N GLN A 83 -3.99 -6.92 -8.24
CA GLN A 83 -3.35 -8.24 -8.15
C GLN A 83 -1.82 -8.14 -8.06
N LEU A 84 -1.20 -7.26 -8.84
CA LEU A 84 0.24 -6.99 -8.76
C LEU A 84 0.64 -6.54 -7.35
N GLN A 85 -0.11 -5.59 -6.78
CA GLN A 85 0.13 -5.08 -5.43
C GLN A 85 -0.07 -6.15 -4.36
N LYS A 86 -1.11 -6.99 -4.48
CA LYS A 86 -1.33 -8.14 -3.61
C LYS A 86 -0.13 -9.09 -3.64
N ARG A 87 0.34 -9.49 -4.83
CA ARG A 87 1.52 -10.35 -5.00
C ARG A 87 2.80 -9.71 -4.46
N ALA A 88 2.93 -8.39 -4.54
CA ALA A 88 4.07 -7.65 -4.00
C ALA A 88 4.07 -7.57 -2.46
N GLY A 89 2.95 -7.88 -1.80
CA GLY A 89 2.81 -7.85 -0.34
C GLY A 89 2.24 -6.54 0.22
N VAL A 90 1.48 -5.79 -0.58
CA VAL A 90 0.70 -4.64 -0.09
C VAL A 90 -0.42 -5.15 0.82
N ASP A 91 -0.60 -4.51 1.98
CA ASP A 91 -1.53 -5.00 3.01
C ASP A 91 -3.00 -4.62 2.72
N ALA A 92 -3.23 -3.49 2.05
CA ALA A 92 -4.57 -3.10 1.60
C ALA A 92 -4.54 -2.18 0.38
N VAL A 93 -5.59 -2.25 -0.43
CA VAL A 93 -5.76 -1.46 -1.65
C VAL A 93 -7.07 -0.68 -1.55
N ILE A 94 -6.99 0.65 -1.60
CA ILE A 94 -8.16 1.54 -1.54
C ILE A 94 -8.65 1.78 -2.98
N VAL A 95 -9.95 1.53 -3.21
CA VAL A 95 -10.58 1.51 -4.54
C VAL A 95 -11.95 2.18 -4.50
N ASP A 96 -12.38 2.73 -5.63
CA ASP A 96 -13.73 3.26 -5.81
C ASP A 96 -14.69 2.16 -6.27
N SER A 97 -14.22 1.28 -7.16
CA SER A 97 -15.00 0.18 -7.75
C SER A 97 -14.86 -1.12 -6.97
N VAL A 98 -15.34 -1.15 -5.73
CA VAL A 98 -15.16 -2.27 -4.78
C VAL A 98 -15.57 -3.63 -5.37
N LEU A 99 -16.78 -3.74 -5.94
CA LEU A 99 -17.29 -5.02 -6.44
C LEU A 99 -16.42 -5.60 -7.58
N ARG A 100 -15.94 -4.73 -8.46
CA ARG A 100 -15.11 -5.12 -9.62
C ARG A 100 -13.77 -5.66 -9.14
N VAL A 101 -13.10 -4.92 -8.27
CA VAL A 101 -11.77 -5.30 -7.77
C VAL A 101 -11.88 -6.55 -6.90
N TYR A 102 -12.88 -6.64 -6.03
CA TYR A 102 -13.12 -7.81 -5.20
C TYR A 102 -13.28 -9.10 -6.02
N LYS A 103 -14.15 -9.09 -7.04
CA LYS A 103 -14.33 -10.25 -7.93
C LYS A 103 -13.06 -10.63 -8.67
N GLY A 104 -12.32 -9.62 -9.15
CA GLY A 104 -11.05 -9.84 -9.86
C GLY A 104 -9.96 -10.45 -8.98
N LEU A 105 -9.89 -10.08 -7.69
CA LEU A 105 -8.95 -10.67 -6.74
C LEU A 105 -9.32 -12.12 -6.37
N GLN A 106 -10.61 -12.47 -6.30
CA GLN A 106 -11.06 -13.84 -6.05
C GLN A 106 -10.76 -14.78 -7.22
N GLN A 107 -10.89 -14.29 -8.46
CA GLN A 107 -10.58 -15.08 -9.66
C GLN A 107 -9.10 -15.47 -9.72
N SER A 108 -8.19 -14.52 -9.43
CA SER A 108 -6.75 -14.84 -9.37
C SER A 108 -6.42 -15.87 -8.30
N ASP A 109 -7.07 -15.82 -7.13
CA ASP A 109 -6.78 -16.77 -6.05
C ASP A 109 -7.14 -18.21 -6.45
N ASN A 110 -8.26 -18.37 -7.17
CA ASN A 110 -8.68 -19.68 -7.68
C ASN A 110 -7.73 -20.18 -8.78
N GLU A 111 -7.28 -19.31 -9.68
CA GLU A 111 -6.30 -19.65 -10.73
C GLU A 111 -4.95 -20.06 -10.13
N ASP A 112 -4.43 -19.31 -9.16
CA ASP A 112 -3.17 -19.62 -8.47
C ASP A 112 -3.27 -20.96 -7.71
N GLN A 113 -4.42 -21.26 -7.10
CA GLN A 113 -4.66 -22.56 -6.46
C GLN A 113 -4.65 -23.72 -7.47
N ILE A 114 -5.36 -23.58 -8.59
CA ILE A 114 -5.39 -24.62 -9.64
C ILE A 114 -3.99 -24.85 -10.20
N ASN A 115 -3.25 -23.79 -10.51
CA ASN A 115 -1.89 -23.90 -11.05
C ASN A 115 -0.94 -24.61 -10.09
N ASN A 116 -1.09 -24.43 -8.77
CA ASN A 116 -0.29 -25.13 -7.77
C ASN A 116 -0.70 -26.60 -7.56
N MET A 117 -1.88 -27.03 -8.02
CA MET A 117 -2.32 -28.44 -7.95
C MET A 117 -1.88 -29.24 -9.18
N VAL A 118 -1.57 -28.57 -10.29
CA VAL A 118 -1.22 -29.21 -11.58
C VAL A 118 0.31 -29.28 -11.79
N ASN A 119 1.09 -28.58 -10.97
CA ASN A 119 2.57 -28.65 -10.91
C ASN A 119 3.03 -29.48 -9.71
#